data_AF-A0AAN5G7C9-F1
#
_entry.id   AF-A0AAN5G7C9-F1
#
_cell.length_a   1.000
_cell.length_b   1.000
_cell.length_c   1.000
_cell.angle_alpha   90.00
_cell.angle_beta   90.00
_cell.angle_gamma   90.00
#
_symmetry.space_group_name_H-M   'P 1'
#
loop_
_entity.id
_entity.type
_entity.pdbx_description
1 polymer ?
#
loop_
_entity_poly.entity_id
_entity_poly.type
_entity_poly.pdbx_seq_one_letter_code
_entity_poly.pdbx_strand_id
1 'polypeptide(L)'
;MSIFNKHAHQERPYIVIVDIDGTISEATEDRLHLLPPPGKGALTEHWNEFNLACDTDAPITPVIDMVRQLSGIYTLWFVTGRCEIARDKTRAWLRKHVTNGTEPLLSMRPATDDRNDGPAKIDLLKKIGLSKIAFALEDKIEVARVFRSHGVLTLMVREYENALLHQQ
;
A
#
# COMPACT_ATOMS: atom_id res chain seq x y z
N MET A 1 -38.98 -6.53 -0.80
CA MET A 1 -37.73 -7.31 -0.66
C MET A 1 -36.83 -6.98 -1.84
N SER A 2 -35.85 -6.09 -1.66
CA SER A 2 -34.86 -5.79 -2.71
C SER A 2 -33.66 -6.71 -2.52
N ILE A 3 -33.40 -7.55 -3.53
CA ILE A 3 -32.40 -8.62 -3.52
C ILE A 3 -31.19 -8.20 -4.37
N PHE A 4 -30.72 -6.95 -4.28
CA PHE A 4 -29.50 -6.55 -5.00
C PHE A 4 -28.75 -5.45 -4.24
N ASN A 5 -27.91 -5.88 -3.30
CA ASN A 5 -26.71 -5.11 -2.94
C ASN A 5 -25.68 -6.05 -2.26
N LYS A 6 -25.08 -6.98 -3.01
CA LYS A 6 -24.12 -7.96 -2.44
C LYS A 6 -22.65 -7.53 -2.51
N HIS A 7 -22.33 -6.32 -2.97
CA HIS A 7 -20.93 -5.90 -3.15
C HIS A 7 -20.61 -4.46 -2.75
N ALA A 8 -21.50 -3.78 -2.01
CA ALA A 8 -21.13 -2.53 -1.37
C ALA A 8 -20.23 -2.83 -0.16
N HIS A 9 -19.08 -2.16 -0.06
CA HIS A 9 -18.34 -2.13 1.21
C HIS A 9 -19.31 -1.70 2.31
N GLN A 10 -19.54 -2.55 3.31
CA GLN A 10 -20.29 -2.12 4.49
C GLN A 10 -19.50 -0.96 5.11
N GLU A 11 -20.07 0.25 5.07
CA GLU A 11 -19.43 1.42 5.64
C GLU A 11 -19.26 1.22 7.14
N ARG A 12 -18.01 1.06 7.55
CA ARG A 12 -17.60 0.97 8.95
C ARG A 12 -17.07 2.32 9.41
N PRO A 13 -17.23 2.66 10.69
CA PRO A 13 -16.93 4.00 11.19
C PRO A 13 -15.44 4.35 11.08
N TYR A 14 -14.56 3.34 11.06
CA TYR A 14 -13.11 3.54 11.03
C TYR A 14 -12.42 2.73 9.93
N ILE A 15 -11.30 3.29 9.47
CA ILE A 15 -10.47 2.79 8.37
C ILE A 15 -9.14 2.29 8.92
N VAL A 16 -8.69 1.13 8.45
CA VAL A 16 -7.30 0.69 8.58
C VAL A 16 -6.61 0.95 7.25
N ILE A 17 -5.54 1.74 7.29
CA ILE A 17 -4.65 1.94 6.14
C ILE A 17 -3.68 0.77 6.08
N VAL A 18 -3.55 0.18 4.91
CA VAL A 18 -2.65 -0.96 4.67
C VAL A 18 -1.69 -0.58 3.56
N ASP A 19 -0.41 -0.43 3.88
CA ASP A 19 0.63 -0.38 2.87
C ASP A 19 0.76 -1.72 2.11
N ILE A 20 1.33 -1.69 0.90
CA ILE A 20 1.46 -2.85 0.03
C ILE A 20 2.87 -3.43 0.05
N ASP A 21 3.85 -2.71 -0.49
CA ASP A 21 5.21 -3.19 -0.75
C ASP A 21 6.02 -3.28 0.56
N GLY A 22 6.49 -4.47 0.92
CA GLY A 22 7.15 -4.74 2.20
C GLY A 22 6.19 -4.98 3.37
N THR A 23 4.90 -4.67 3.20
CA THR A 23 3.85 -4.86 4.22
C THR A 23 3.03 -6.13 3.99
N ILE A 24 2.35 -6.24 2.85
CA ILE A 24 1.58 -7.46 2.46
C ILE A 24 2.17 -8.14 1.23
N SER A 25 3.04 -7.47 0.50
CA SER A 25 3.59 -7.89 -0.79
C SER A 25 5.12 -7.79 -0.74
N GLU A 26 5.79 -8.91 -0.96
CA GLU A 26 7.25 -9.01 -1.00
C GLU A 26 7.73 -9.05 -2.45
N ALA A 27 8.68 -8.18 -2.79
CA ALA A 27 9.27 -8.18 -4.12
C ALA A 27 10.14 -9.43 -4.30
N THR A 28 9.94 -10.13 -5.41
CA THR A 28 10.74 -11.32 -5.79
C THR A 28 11.94 -10.92 -6.64
N GLU A 29 12.89 -11.83 -6.87
CA GLU A 29 14.04 -11.61 -7.76
C GLU A 29 13.62 -11.15 -9.16
N ASP A 30 12.48 -11.64 -9.65
CA ASP A 30 11.88 -11.25 -10.94
C ASP A 30 11.46 -9.77 -10.99
N ARG A 31 11.36 -9.10 -9.85
CA ARG A 31 11.04 -7.68 -9.74
C ARG A 31 12.23 -6.86 -9.25
N LEU A 32 13.02 -7.39 -8.32
CA LEU A 32 14.15 -6.68 -7.70
C LEU A 32 15.21 -6.23 -8.72
N HIS A 33 15.45 -7.01 -9.78
CA HIS A 33 16.40 -6.62 -10.82
C HIS A 33 15.94 -5.41 -11.67
N LEU A 34 14.67 -5.01 -11.57
CA LEU A 34 14.09 -3.84 -12.22
C LEU A 34 14.16 -2.58 -11.35
N LEU A 35 14.75 -2.68 -10.15
CA LEU A 35 14.99 -1.51 -9.31
C LEU A 35 15.84 -0.49 -10.07
N PRO A 36 15.53 0.81 -9.97
CA PRO A 36 16.38 1.82 -10.56
C PRO A 36 17.79 1.72 -9.95
N PRO A 37 18.84 1.93 -10.76
CA PRO A 37 20.21 1.96 -10.26
C PRO A 37 20.36 2.96 -9.11
N PRO A 38 21.30 2.75 -8.17
CA PRO A 38 21.57 3.70 -7.09
C PRO A 38 21.74 5.14 -7.62
N GLY A 39 21.06 6.10 -6.99
CA GLY A 39 21.07 7.50 -7.42
C GLY A 39 20.23 7.82 -8.67
N LYS A 40 19.58 6.81 -9.29
CA LYS A 40 18.69 6.99 -10.46
C LYS A 40 17.21 6.76 -10.14
N GLY A 41 16.82 6.75 -8.87
CA GLY A 41 15.42 6.57 -8.44
C GLY A 41 14.64 7.85 -8.19
N ALA A 42 15.12 9.02 -8.65
CA ALA A 42 14.56 10.32 -8.26
C ALA A 42 13.19 10.67 -8.86
N LEU A 43 12.85 10.11 -10.03
CA LEU A 43 11.58 10.37 -10.70
C LEU A 43 10.69 9.13 -10.62
N THR A 44 9.39 9.35 -10.53
CA THR A 44 8.36 8.29 -10.49
C THR A 44 8.49 7.37 -11.70
N GLU A 45 8.78 7.94 -12.87
CA GLU A 45 8.91 7.17 -14.10
C GLU A 45 10.08 6.16 -14.09
N HIS A 46 11.13 6.41 -13.31
CA HIS A 46 12.26 5.49 -13.17
C HIS A 46 11.86 4.18 -12.48
N TRP A 47 10.72 4.16 -11.79
CA TRP A 47 10.18 2.99 -11.11
C TRP A 47 9.13 2.26 -11.95
N ASN A 48 8.86 2.70 -13.19
CA ASN A 48 7.76 2.17 -14.00
C ASN A 48 7.87 0.67 -14.25
N GLU A 49 9.06 0.18 -14.68
CA GLU A 49 9.29 -1.25 -14.92
C GLU A 49 9.10 -2.06 -13.63
N PHE A 50 9.72 -1.62 -12.54
CA PHE A 50 9.56 -2.21 -11.20
C PHE A 50 8.09 -2.24 -10.74
N ASN A 51 7.32 -1.17 -10.99
CA ASN A 51 5.91 -1.07 -10.60
C ASN A 51 5.03 -1.97 -11.48
N LEU A 52 5.31 -2.07 -12.77
CA LEU A 52 4.55 -2.89 -13.72
C LEU A 52 4.84 -4.39 -13.59
N ALA A 53 5.89 -4.79 -12.87
CA ALA A 53 6.19 -6.19 -12.56
C ALA A 53 5.60 -6.66 -11.21
N CYS A 54 4.76 -5.86 -10.54
CA CYS A 54 4.24 -6.20 -9.21
C CYS A 54 3.27 -7.41 -9.15
N ASP A 55 2.85 -7.95 -10.29
CA ASP A 55 2.00 -9.13 -10.35
C ASP A 55 2.73 -10.45 -10.01
N THR A 56 4.06 -10.44 -9.95
CA THR A 56 4.90 -11.57 -9.54
C THR A 56 5.29 -11.55 -8.07
N ASP A 57 4.88 -10.52 -7.31
CA ASP A 57 5.22 -10.37 -5.90
C ASP A 57 4.68 -11.54 -5.06
N ALA A 58 5.50 -11.99 -4.10
CA ALA A 58 5.12 -13.02 -3.15
C ALA A 58 4.21 -12.42 -2.05
N PRO A 59 3.14 -13.12 -1.63
CA PRO A 59 2.31 -12.67 -0.51
C PRO A 59 3.04 -12.83 0.83
N ILE A 60 3.00 -11.78 1.66
CA ILE A 60 3.42 -11.86 3.07
C ILE A 60 2.23 -12.41 3.87
N THR A 61 2.04 -13.73 3.81
CA THR A 61 0.84 -14.44 4.31
C THR A 61 0.48 -14.09 5.76
N PRO A 62 1.42 -14.03 6.74
CA PRO A 62 1.06 -13.69 8.12
C PRO A 62 0.40 -12.31 8.27
N VAL A 63 0.86 -11.31 7.52
CA VAL A 63 0.29 -9.95 7.56
C VAL A 63 -1.06 -9.92 6.82
N ILE A 64 -1.16 -10.63 5.69
CA ILE A 64 -2.43 -10.77 4.95
C ILE A 64 -3.51 -11.41 5.80
N ASP A 65 -3.18 -12.47 6.54
CA ASP A 65 -4.14 -13.17 7.40
C ASP A 65 -4.65 -12.26 8.52
N MET A 66 -3.76 -11.47 9.13
CA MET A 66 -4.14 -10.41 10.09
C MET A 66 -5.05 -9.35 9.43
N VAL A 67 -4.68 -8.82 8.27
CA VAL A 67 -5.47 -7.83 7.53
C VAL A 67 -6.88 -8.36 7.20
N ARG A 68 -7.00 -9.63 6.82
CA ARG A 68 -8.29 -10.29 6.59
C ARG A 68 -9.15 -10.36 7.85
N GLN A 69 -8.57 -10.60 9.02
CA GLN A 69 -9.34 -10.55 10.28
C GLN A 69 -9.87 -9.13 10.55
N LEU A 70 -9.05 -8.10 10.29
CA LEU A 70 -9.45 -6.70 10.45
C LEU A 70 -10.61 -6.32 9.51
N SER A 71 -10.74 -6.99 8.36
CA SER A 71 -11.87 -6.84 7.44
C SER A 71 -13.20 -7.34 8.01
N GLY A 72 -13.28 -7.84 9.24
CA GLY A 72 -14.52 -8.03 9.99
C GLY A 72 -14.99 -6.79 10.77
N ILE A 73 -14.08 -5.87 11.09
CA ILE A 73 -14.29 -4.75 12.04
C ILE A 73 -14.12 -3.38 11.37
N TYR A 74 -13.15 -3.25 10.47
CA TYR A 74 -12.75 -1.97 9.86
C TYR A 74 -12.96 -1.95 8.35
N THR A 75 -13.08 -0.77 7.77
CA THR A 75 -12.91 -0.60 6.33
C THR A 75 -11.42 -0.72 6.02
N LEU A 76 -11.03 -1.61 5.11
CA LEU A 76 -9.64 -1.71 4.65
C LEU A 76 -9.42 -0.75 3.48
N TRP A 77 -8.38 0.06 3.54
CA TRP A 77 -7.98 0.93 2.45
C TRP A 77 -6.49 0.79 2.17
N PHE A 78 -6.16 0.34 0.96
CA PHE A 78 -4.78 0.10 0.55
C PHE A 78 -4.15 1.39 0.02
N VAL A 79 -2.95 1.71 0.48
CA VAL A 79 -2.20 2.90 0.06
C VAL A 79 -0.79 2.48 -0.31
N THR A 80 -0.33 2.78 -1.53
CA THR A 80 0.98 2.34 -2.00
C THR A 80 1.76 3.47 -2.67
N GLY A 81 3.09 3.39 -2.60
CA GLY A 81 4.00 4.23 -3.36
C GLY A 81 4.09 3.87 -4.84
N ARG A 82 3.52 2.72 -5.27
CA ARG A 82 3.39 2.36 -6.69
C ARG A 82 2.67 3.47 -7.44
N CYS A 83 3.18 3.80 -8.63
CA CYS A 83 2.57 4.73 -9.55
C CYS A 83 1.23 4.18 -10.08
N GLU A 84 0.27 5.08 -10.32
CA GLU A 84 -1.05 4.80 -10.92
C GLU A 84 -1.00 3.94 -12.19
N ILE A 85 0.10 3.96 -12.95
CA ILE A 85 0.26 3.11 -14.14
C ILE A 85 0.16 1.61 -13.84
N ALA A 86 0.47 1.20 -12.60
CA ALA A 86 0.42 -0.18 -12.16
C ALA A 86 -0.92 -0.55 -11.48
N ARG A 87 -1.94 0.30 -11.59
CA ARG A 87 -3.22 0.15 -10.90
C ARG A 87 -3.90 -1.18 -11.18
N ASP A 88 -4.01 -1.57 -12.44
CA ASP A 88 -4.75 -2.78 -12.80
C ASP A 88 -4.06 -4.05 -12.30
N LYS A 89 -2.73 -4.10 -12.39
CA LYS A 89 -1.92 -5.19 -11.82
C LYS A 89 -2.00 -5.24 -10.30
N THR A 90 -1.90 -4.08 -9.64
CA THR A 90 -2.03 -3.98 -8.17
C THR A 90 -3.41 -4.43 -7.69
N ARG A 91 -4.49 -3.99 -8.37
CA ARG A 91 -5.87 -4.44 -8.06
C ARG A 91 -6.03 -5.93 -8.28
N ALA A 92 -5.53 -6.48 -9.39
CA ALA A 92 -5.59 -7.91 -9.67
C ALA A 92 -4.86 -8.72 -8.58
N TRP A 93 -3.67 -8.28 -8.17
CA TRP A 93 -2.91 -8.89 -7.09
C TRP A 93 -3.67 -8.87 -5.75
N LEU A 94 -4.23 -7.71 -5.36
CA LEU A 94 -5.03 -7.56 -4.14
C LEU A 94 -6.28 -8.47 -4.15
N ARG A 95 -7.00 -8.54 -5.28
CA ARG A 95 -8.15 -9.44 -5.44
C ARG A 95 -7.78 -10.89 -5.26
N LYS A 96 -6.65 -11.31 -5.85
CA LYS A 96 -6.16 -12.68 -5.81
C LYS A 96 -5.69 -13.08 -4.41
N HIS A 97 -4.93 -12.21 -3.74
CA HIS A 97 -4.20 -12.59 -2.53
C HIS A 97 -4.83 -12.11 -1.22
N VAL A 98 -5.66 -11.06 -1.23
CA VAL A 98 -6.09 -10.39 0.01
C VAL A 98 -7.62 -10.34 0.12
N THR A 99 -8.30 -9.73 -0.85
CA THR A 99 -9.73 -9.38 -0.76
C THR A 99 -10.69 -10.46 -1.26
N ASN A 100 -10.18 -11.66 -1.57
CA ASN A 100 -10.96 -12.82 -2.02
C ASN A 100 -11.87 -12.48 -3.21
N GLY A 101 -11.31 -11.81 -4.22
CA GLY A 101 -12.01 -11.38 -5.44
C GLY A 101 -12.77 -10.06 -5.34
N THR A 102 -12.96 -9.51 -4.13
CA THR A 102 -13.68 -8.24 -3.94
C THR A 102 -12.86 -7.03 -4.37
N GLU A 103 -13.50 -6.01 -4.94
CA GLU A 103 -12.84 -4.77 -5.33
C GLU A 103 -12.14 -4.09 -4.14
N PRO A 104 -10.82 -3.82 -4.20
CA PRO A 104 -10.13 -3.10 -3.12
C PRO A 104 -10.34 -1.58 -3.21
N LEU A 105 -10.51 -0.93 -2.07
CA LEU A 105 -10.28 0.51 -1.95
C LEU A 105 -8.77 0.77 -2.03
N LEU A 106 -8.33 1.53 -3.03
CA LEU A 106 -6.91 1.67 -3.37
C LEU A 106 -6.56 3.09 -3.80
N SER A 107 -5.66 3.73 -3.05
CA SER A 107 -5.03 5.00 -3.40
C SER A 107 -3.56 4.77 -3.77
N MET A 108 -3.13 5.35 -4.89
CA MET A 108 -1.78 5.15 -5.43
C MET A 108 -1.12 6.50 -5.71
N ARG A 109 0.19 6.47 -5.95
CA ARG A 109 0.98 7.65 -6.29
C ARG A 109 0.61 8.14 -7.71
N PRO A 110 0.20 9.40 -7.89
CA PRO A 110 0.02 9.97 -9.23
C PRO A 110 1.33 9.94 -10.03
N ALA A 111 1.24 9.75 -11.35
CA ALA A 111 2.42 9.72 -12.23
C ALA A 111 3.26 11.01 -12.23
N THR A 112 2.68 12.12 -11.76
CA THR A 112 3.30 13.45 -11.71
C THR A 112 3.91 13.78 -10.34
N ASP A 113 3.94 12.84 -9.39
CA ASP A 113 4.40 13.09 -8.03
C ASP A 113 5.73 12.39 -7.72
N ASP A 114 6.83 13.12 -7.93
CA ASP A 114 8.20 12.63 -7.73
C ASP A 114 8.71 12.77 -6.28
N ARG A 115 7.85 13.15 -5.34
CA ARG A 115 8.27 13.32 -3.93
C ARG A 115 8.52 11.96 -3.27
N ASN A 116 9.26 11.94 -2.18
CA ASN A 116 9.43 10.72 -1.38
C ASN A 116 8.08 10.16 -0.87
N ASP A 117 8.05 8.86 -0.53
CA ASP A 117 6.82 8.13 -0.15
C ASP A 117 6.04 8.79 0.99
N GLY A 118 6.71 9.29 2.03
CA GLY A 118 6.05 9.91 3.17
C GLY A 118 5.14 11.08 2.78
N PRO A 119 5.69 12.16 2.19
CA PRO A 119 4.90 13.29 1.67
C PRO A 119 3.82 12.91 0.66
N ALA A 120 4.12 11.99 -0.28
CA ALA A 120 3.14 11.57 -1.27
C ALA A 120 1.96 10.81 -0.64
N LYS A 121 2.25 9.83 0.22
CA LYS A 121 1.22 9.01 0.88
C LYS A 121 0.40 9.81 1.87
N ILE A 122 0.97 10.75 2.62
CA ILE A 122 0.17 11.53 3.59
C ILE A 122 -0.90 12.39 2.89
N ASP A 123 -0.64 12.87 1.67
CA ASP A 123 -1.65 13.58 0.89
C ASP A 123 -2.78 12.65 0.43
N LEU A 124 -2.49 11.37 0.18
CA LEU A 124 -3.51 10.34 -0.07
C LEU A 124 -4.36 10.10 1.20
N LEU A 125 -3.73 9.97 2.37
CA LEU A 125 -4.43 9.79 3.65
C LEU A 125 -5.32 11.00 4.00
N LYS A 126 -4.87 12.23 3.71
CA LYS A 126 -5.68 13.44 3.88
C LYS A 126 -6.95 13.42 3.03
N LYS A 127 -6.88 12.90 1.80
CA LYS A 127 -8.06 12.74 0.91
C LYS A 127 -9.04 11.68 1.44
N ILE A 128 -8.54 10.63 2.09
CA ILE A 128 -9.36 9.61 2.76
C ILE A 128 -10.06 10.21 4.00
N GLY A 129 -9.34 11.08 4.73
CA GLY A 129 -9.82 11.76 5.93
C GLY A 129 -9.16 11.20 7.17
N LEU A 130 -8.18 11.92 7.72
CA LEU A 130 -7.34 11.46 8.84
C LEU A 130 -8.15 11.07 10.08
N SER A 131 -9.24 11.78 10.37
CA SER A 131 -10.10 11.50 11.53
C SER A 131 -10.85 10.16 11.46
N LYS A 132 -10.92 9.55 10.28
CA LYS A 132 -11.54 8.22 10.09
C LYS A 132 -10.52 7.09 10.23
N ILE A 133 -9.22 7.39 10.23
CA ILE A 133 -8.17 6.37 10.28
C ILE A 133 -7.97 5.92 11.72
N ALA A 134 -8.23 4.63 12.00
CA ALA A 134 -7.93 4.03 13.30
C ALA A 134 -6.42 3.83 13.48
N PHE A 135 -5.78 3.23 12.48
CA PHE A 135 -4.33 3.07 12.41
C PHE A 135 -3.89 2.71 10.98
N ALA A 136 -2.58 2.80 10.74
CA ALA A 136 -1.92 2.36 9.52
C ALA A 136 -0.94 1.21 9.79
N LEU A 137 -0.82 0.28 8.86
CA LEU A 137 0.24 -0.73 8.77
C LEU A 137 1.25 -0.28 7.72
N GLU A 138 2.52 -0.21 8.07
CA GLU A 138 3.61 0.27 7.20
C GLU A 138 4.92 -0.44 7.54
N ASP A 139 5.81 -0.62 6.57
CA ASP A 139 7.13 -1.24 6.75
C ASP A 139 8.28 -0.20 6.81
N LYS A 140 8.10 0.96 6.17
CA LYS A 140 9.08 2.04 6.09
C LYS A 140 8.99 3.02 7.26
N ILE A 141 10.05 3.12 8.05
CA ILE A 141 10.06 3.94 9.28
C ILE A 141 9.93 5.44 8.98
N GLU A 142 10.49 5.91 7.87
CA GLU A 142 10.38 7.29 7.39
C GLU A 142 8.94 7.66 7.00
N VAL A 143 8.20 6.75 6.37
CA VAL A 143 6.77 6.95 6.07
C VAL A 143 5.97 6.95 7.37
N ALA A 144 6.22 5.99 8.25
CA ALA A 144 5.55 5.91 9.54
C ALA A 144 5.79 7.15 10.41
N ARG A 145 6.99 7.73 10.40
CA ARG A 145 7.30 9.01 11.07
C ARG A 145 6.43 10.15 10.53
N VAL A 146 6.26 10.25 9.21
CA VAL A 146 5.40 11.27 8.58
C VAL A 146 3.93 11.04 8.95
N PHE A 147 3.44 9.81 8.94
CA PHE A 147 2.06 9.50 9.34
C PHE A 147 1.81 9.88 10.80
N ARG A 148 2.71 9.48 11.70
CA ARG A 148 2.65 9.80 13.14
C ARG A 148 2.69 11.30 13.40
N SER A 149 3.49 12.07 12.65
CA SER A 149 3.53 13.54 12.78
C SER A 149 2.22 14.22 12.39
N HIS A 150 1.33 13.52 11.68
CA HIS A 150 -0.01 13.98 11.30
C HIS A 150 -1.12 13.35 12.15
N GLY A 151 -0.77 12.74 13.28
CA GLY A 151 -1.74 12.16 14.23
C GLY A 151 -2.28 10.78 13.85
N VAL A 152 -1.67 10.11 12.86
CA VAL A 152 -2.06 8.75 12.48
C VAL A 152 -1.25 7.75 13.32
N LEU A 153 -1.93 6.93 14.12
CA LEU A 153 -1.29 5.76 14.75
C LEU A 153 -0.76 4.84 13.65
N THR A 154 0.54 4.53 13.68
CA THR A 154 1.17 3.67 12.66
C THR A 154 1.91 2.53 13.34
N LEU A 155 1.54 1.30 12.99
CA LEU A 155 2.15 0.06 13.45
C LEU A 155 3.17 -0.38 12.40
N MET A 156 4.42 -0.56 12.82
CA MET A 156 5.44 -1.13 11.95
C MET A 156 5.21 -2.63 11.87
N VAL A 157 5.10 -3.18 10.65
CA VAL A 157 4.96 -4.64 10.46
C VAL A 157 6.30 -5.34 10.24
N ARG A 158 7.34 -4.57 9.91
CA ARG A 158 8.71 -5.02 9.69
C ARG A 158 9.67 -3.90 10.08
N GLU A 159 10.89 -4.29 10.41
CA GLU A 159 12.04 -3.40 10.53
C GLU A 159 13.17 -3.95 9.65
N TYR A 160 13.88 -3.06 8.97
CA TYR A 160 15.02 -3.42 8.13
C TYR A 160 16.31 -3.03 8.85
N GLU A 161 17.24 -3.97 9.04
CA GLU A 161 18.52 -3.70 9.73
C GLU A 161 19.37 -2.66 9.00
N ASN A 162 19.27 -2.61 7.67
CA ASN A 162 19.84 -1.59 6.82
C ASN A 162 18.72 -1.03 5.95
N ALA A 163 18.72 0.28 5.66
CA ALA A 163 17.93 0.78 4.54
C ALA A 163 18.30 -0.04 3.30
N LEU A 164 17.31 -0.60 2.59
CA LEU A 164 17.57 -1.33 1.35
C LEU A 164 18.45 -0.44 0.48
N LEU A 165 19.52 -0.98 -0.13
CA LEU A 165 20.56 -0.19 -0.85
C LEU A 165 20.00 0.79 -1.90
N HIS A 166 18.76 0.60 -2.32
CA HIS A 166 18.02 1.41 -3.30
C HIS A 166 17.09 2.47 -2.67
N GLN A 167 17.06 2.59 -1.34
CA GLN A 167 16.32 3.58 -0.57
C GLN A 167 17.23 4.67 0.03
N GLN A 168 18.54 4.62 -0.27
CA GLN A 168 19.51 5.68 0.05
C GLN A 168 19.63 6.70 -1.09
#